data_AF-A0A2M9K4A2-F1
#
_entry.id   AF-A0A2M9K4A2-F1
#
_cell.length_a   1.000
_cell.length_b   1.000
_cell.length_c   1.000
_cell.angle_alpha   90.00
_cell.angle_beta   90.00
_cell.angle_gamma   90.00
#
_symmetry.space_group_name_H-M   'P 1'
#
loop_
_entity.id
_entity.type
_entity.pdbx_description
1 polymer ?
#
loop_
_entity_poly.entity_id
_entity_poly.type
_entity_poly.pdbx_seq_one_letter_code
_entity_poly.pdbx_strand_id
1 'polypeptide(L)'
;MARIGAAVLLLAAVVWAVAVPGVGTWIAAAVLAGLASALGGLVTRGADRVLARGRDAIVAATPGSPIVVEAEEPYGRNKHVGPIPVGREERLNSSGWVTEGVATSVYLTIEATVERAVILTRLEVRVESRSRRPPGNLVAPPDSGIYATPMAPEEARTFLVDLGEARPTPQQDEGVPGFPYSVSHLDPERFRILAFLDGPGDVTWRVEIHWRCNGESGVVVADNEGRTFRLIRTLPAR
;
A
#
# COMPACT_ATOMS: atom_id res chain seq x y z
N MET A 1 24.82 -7.55 65.83
CA MET A 1 23.92 -8.24 64.86
C MET A 1 24.24 -7.74 63.46
N ALA A 2 25.09 -8.46 62.72
CA ALA A 2 25.48 -8.11 61.36
C ALA A 2 24.64 -8.93 60.36
N ARG A 3 23.92 -8.24 59.46
CA ARG A 3 23.20 -8.85 58.34
C ARG A 3 24.21 -9.28 57.29
N ILE A 4 24.58 -10.55 57.32
CA ILE A 4 25.39 -11.18 56.26
C ILE A 4 24.49 -11.36 55.04
N GLY A 5 24.79 -10.64 53.96
CA GLY A 5 24.02 -10.70 52.71
C GLY A 5 24.15 -12.07 52.04
N ALA A 6 23.07 -12.51 51.39
CA ALA A 6 22.94 -13.83 50.75
C ALA A 6 24.09 -14.18 49.78
N ALA A 7 24.77 -13.17 49.21
CA ALA A 7 25.94 -13.35 48.35
C ALA A 7 27.18 -13.89 49.09
N VAL A 8 27.37 -13.51 50.36
CA VAL A 8 28.49 -14.00 51.19
C VAL A 8 28.27 -15.45 51.61
N LEU A 9 27.00 -15.85 51.83
CA LEU A 9 26.63 -17.24 52.10
C LEU A 9 26.82 -18.14 50.87
N LEU A 10 26.55 -17.64 49.67
CA LEU A 10 26.79 -18.37 48.42
C LEU A 10 28.28 -18.58 48.14
N LEU A 11 29.12 -17.55 48.37
CA LEU A 11 30.57 -17.66 48.22
C LEU A 11 31.19 -18.61 49.25
N ALA A 12 30.73 -18.59 50.50
CA ALA A 12 31.17 -19.52 51.54
C ALA A 12 30.80 -20.98 51.22
N ALA A 13 29.60 -21.22 50.68
CA ALA A 13 29.14 -22.56 50.28
C ALA A 13 29.94 -23.13 49.10
N VAL A 14 30.33 -22.29 48.14
CA VAL A 14 31.14 -22.70 46.99
C VAL A 14 32.58 -23.02 47.40
N VAL A 15 33.17 -22.28 48.34
CA VAL A 15 34.52 -22.55 48.86
C VAL A 15 34.56 -23.83 49.70
N TRP A 16 33.50 -24.13 50.48
CA TRP A 16 33.40 -25.38 51.24
C TRP A 16 33.23 -26.62 50.34
N ALA A 17 32.54 -26.49 49.21
CA ALA A 17 32.32 -27.58 48.27
C ALA A 17 33.60 -28.06 47.56
N VAL A 18 34.67 -27.24 47.54
CA VAL A 18 35.95 -27.56 46.90
C VAL A 18 36.96 -28.22 47.86
N ALA A 19 36.76 -28.11 49.18
CA ALA A 19 37.77 -28.52 50.18
C ALA A 19 37.56 -29.91 50.81
N VAL A 20 36.43 -30.61 50.53
CA VAL A 20 36.12 -31.92 51.14
C VAL A 20 35.96 -32.99 50.05
N PRO A 21 36.89 -33.96 49.92
CA PRO A 21 36.77 -35.04 48.96
C PRO A 21 35.61 -35.95 49.33
N GLY A 22 34.66 -36.16 48.42
CA GLY A 22 33.54 -37.11 48.58
C GLY A 22 32.15 -36.50 48.75
N VAL A 23 32.03 -35.18 48.90
CA VAL A 23 30.72 -34.49 49.05
C VAL A 23 30.32 -33.66 47.81
N GLY A 24 31.26 -33.46 46.86
CA GLY A 24 31.09 -32.54 45.72
C GLY A 24 30.00 -32.92 44.70
N THR A 25 29.64 -34.19 44.56
CA THR A 25 28.69 -34.65 43.52
C THR A 25 27.23 -34.34 43.83
N TRP A 26 26.82 -34.42 45.10
CA TRP A 26 25.42 -34.16 45.48
C TRP A 26 25.09 -32.67 45.58
N ILE A 27 26.08 -31.84 45.97
CA ILE A 27 25.91 -30.39 46.05
C ILE A 27 25.90 -29.75 44.65
N ALA A 28 26.73 -30.23 43.72
CA ALA A 28 26.71 -29.78 42.33
C ALA A 28 25.35 -30.05 41.64
N ALA A 29 24.74 -31.20 41.92
CA ALA A 29 23.41 -31.55 41.40
C ALA A 29 22.32 -30.60 41.94
N ALA A 30 22.37 -30.24 43.22
CA ALA A 30 21.41 -29.32 43.82
C ALA A 30 21.54 -27.88 43.29
N VAL A 31 22.77 -27.41 43.06
CA VAL A 31 23.03 -26.08 42.48
C VAL A 31 22.59 -26.02 41.01
N LEU A 32 22.82 -27.09 40.22
CA LEU A 32 22.35 -27.20 38.84
C LEU A 32 20.82 -27.30 38.75
N ALA A 33 20.17 -28.02 39.67
CA ALA A 33 18.70 -28.10 39.74
C ALA A 33 18.04 -26.78 40.15
N GLY A 34 18.69 -26.01 41.03
CA GLY A 34 18.27 -24.66 41.40
C GLY A 34 18.40 -23.65 40.26
N LEU A 35 19.49 -23.71 39.49
CA LEU A 35 19.69 -22.91 38.28
C LEU A 35 18.70 -23.28 37.16
N ALA A 36 18.38 -24.56 36.99
CA ALA A 36 17.36 -25.02 36.05
C ALA A 36 15.94 -24.54 36.43
N SER A 37 15.62 -24.48 37.73
CA SER A 37 14.33 -23.98 38.22
C SER A 37 14.21 -22.45 38.10
N ALA A 38 15.31 -21.70 38.27
CA ALA A 38 15.32 -20.26 38.05
C ALA A 38 15.16 -19.90 36.56
N LEU A 39 15.71 -20.71 35.64
CA LEU A 39 15.52 -20.56 34.20
C LEU A 39 14.11 -20.99 33.76
N GLY A 40 13.57 -22.10 34.28
CA GLY A 40 12.19 -22.54 33.99
C GLY A 40 11.11 -21.57 34.49
N GLY A 41 11.35 -20.91 35.63
CA GLY A 41 10.48 -19.83 36.15
C GLY A 41 10.56 -18.53 35.36
N LEU A 42 11.64 -18.30 34.59
CA LEU A 42 11.79 -17.14 33.71
C LEU A 42 11.13 -17.37 32.34
N VAL A 43 11.15 -18.61 31.84
CA VAL A 43 10.52 -19.00 30.57
C VAL A 43 8.99 -19.00 30.68
N THR A 44 8.44 -19.41 31.82
CA THR A 44 6.99 -19.39 32.07
C THR A 44 6.44 -17.97 32.26
N ARG A 45 7.12 -17.12 33.06
CA ARG A 45 6.75 -15.69 33.16
C ARG A 45 7.02 -14.90 31.87
N GLY A 46 7.95 -15.35 31.03
CA GLY A 46 8.19 -14.80 29.71
C GLY A 46 7.09 -15.20 28.72
N ALA A 47 6.67 -16.46 28.73
CA ALA A 47 5.60 -16.98 27.88
C ALA A 47 4.25 -16.32 28.20
N ASP A 48 3.91 -16.14 29.48
CA ASP A 48 2.69 -15.43 29.88
C ASP A 48 2.72 -13.95 29.48
N ARG A 49 3.90 -13.32 29.50
CA ARG A 49 4.08 -11.91 29.11
C ARG A 49 4.11 -11.73 27.59
N VAL A 50 4.53 -12.75 26.84
CA VAL A 50 4.44 -12.82 25.37
C VAL A 50 3.02 -13.17 24.92
N LEU A 51 2.28 -14.01 25.66
CA LEU A 51 0.86 -14.30 25.41
C LEU A 51 -0.04 -13.12 25.81
N ALA A 52 0.27 -12.40 26.88
CA ALA A 52 -0.42 -11.16 27.25
C ALA A 52 -0.14 -10.04 26.23
N ARG A 53 1.11 -9.89 25.76
CA ARG A 53 1.41 -9.02 24.60
C ARG A 53 0.76 -9.51 23.31
N GLY A 54 0.60 -10.83 23.12
CA GLY A 54 -0.12 -11.40 22.00
C GLY A 54 -1.63 -11.16 22.06
N ARG A 55 -2.17 -10.79 23.22
CA ARG A 55 -3.58 -10.39 23.42
C ARG A 55 -3.78 -8.88 23.32
N ASP A 56 -2.79 -8.10 23.74
CA ASP A 56 -2.80 -6.62 23.66
C ASP A 56 -2.19 -6.07 22.36
N ALA A 57 -1.45 -6.86 21.59
CA ALA A 57 -1.10 -6.58 20.19
C ALA A 57 -2.25 -6.93 19.23
N ILE A 58 -3.34 -7.50 19.76
CA ILE A 58 -4.69 -7.41 19.17
C ILE A 58 -5.37 -6.12 19.66
N VAL A 59 -4.61 -5.07 19.97
CA VAL A 59 -5.03 -3.75 19.50
C VAL A 59 -4.82 -3.83 18.00
N ALA A 60 -5.84 -4.31 17.31
CA ALA A 60 -5.95 -4.24 15.87
C ALA A 60 -5.54 -2.82 15.49
N ALA A 61 -4.33 -2.66 14.94
CA ALA A 61 -4.19 -1.76 13.82
C ALA A 61 -5.36 -2.16 12.94
N THR A 62 -6.40 -1.31 12.85
CA THR A 62 -7.50 -1.49 11.91
C THR A 62 -6.84 -2.05 10.66
N PRO A 63 -7.09 -3.31 10.25
CA PRO A 63 -6.26 -3.90 9.23
C PRO A 63 -6.33 -2.95 8.05
N GLY A 64 -5.22 -2.25 7.78
CA GLY A 64 -5.07 -1.53 6.55
C GLY A 64 -5.35 -2.56 5.47
N SER A 65 -5.97 -2.14 4.38
CA SER A 65 -6.19 -3.03 3.24
C SER A 65 -4.92 -3.88 3.00
N PRO A 66 -5.04 -5.21 2.77
CA PRO A 66 -3.89 -6.09 2.55
C PRO A 66 -3.12 -5.75 1.27
N ILE A 67 -3.63 -4.79 0.50
CA ILE A 67 -2.95 -4.12 -0.60
C ILE A 67 -2.92 -2.61 -0.40
N VAL A 68 -1.88 -1.98 -0.92
CA VAL A 68 -1.83 -0.55 -1.24
C VAL A 68 -1.87 -0.39 -2.76
N VAL A 69 -2.52 0.66 -3.24
CA VAL A 69 -2.55 1.01 -4.66
C VAL A 69 -2.07 2.44 -4.80
N GLU A 70 -0.93 2.61 -5.44
CA GLU A 70 -0.42 3.93 -5.84
C GLU A 70 -0.87 4.20 -7.27
N ALA A 71 -1.48 5.35 -7.51
CA ALA A 71 -1.90 5.76 -8.84
C ALA A 71 -1.13 6.99 -9.32
N GLU A 72 -0.60 6.92 -10.53
CA GLU A 72 0.09 8.01 -11.20
C GLU A 72 -0.60 8.35 -12.52
N GLU A 73 -0.91 9.63 -12.74
CA GLU A 73 -1.36 10.14 -14.03
C GLU A 73 -0.27 11.03 -14.64
N PRO A 74 0.75 10.45 -15.30
CA PRO A 74 1.91 11.21 -15.78
C PRO A 74 1.54 12.27 -16.83
N TYR A 75 0.42 12.05 -17.54
CA TYR A 75 -0.09 12.94 -18.59
C TYR A 75 -1.22 13.86 -18.11
N GLY A 76 -1.57 13.78 -16.82
CA GLY A 76 -2.90 14.10 -16.28
C GLY A 76 -3.31 15.56 -16.19
N ARG A 77 -2.36 16.47 -16.44
CA ARG A 77 -2.45 17.87 -16.02
C ARG A 77 -1.88 18.81 -17.08
N ASN A 78 -2.29 18.62 -18.33
CA ASN A 78 -1.77 19.39 -19.47
C ASN A 78 -2.50 20.73 -19.68
N LYS A 79 -3.67 20.92 -19.07
CA LYS A 79 -4.47 22.14 -19.14
C LYS A 79 -5.02 22.53 -17.77
N HIS A 80 -5.34 23.81 -17.62
CA HIS A 80 -6.01 24.33 -16.44
C HIS A 80 -7.40 24.89 -16.79
N VAL A 81 -8.39 24.60 -15.96
CA VAL A 81 -9.73 25.17 -16.02
C VAL A 81 -9.67 26.59 -15.50
N GLY A 82 -9.87 27.57 -16.39
CA GLY A 82 -9.75 28.99 -16.04
C GLY A 82 -8.28 29.44 -15.90
N PRO A 83 -8.03 30.64 -15.35
CA PRO A 83 -6.68 31.20 -15.25
C PRO A 83 -5.78 30.33 -14.35
N ILE A 84 -4.53 30.17 -14.76
CA ILE A 84 -3.52 29.44 -13.98
C ILE A 84 -3.09 30.33 -12.80
N PRO A 85 -3.08 29.82 -11.55
CA PRO A 85 -2.58 30.58 -10.41
C PRO A 85 -1.14 31.05 -10.61
N VAL A 86 -0.85 32.27 -10.18
CA VAL A 86 0.49 32.87 -10.32
C VAL A 86 1.48 32.30 -9.30
N GLY A 87 1.00 32.02 -8.08
CA GLY A 87 1.82 31.44 -7.01
C GLY A 87 2.25 30.01 -7.32
N ARG A 88 3.53 29.66 -7.15
CA ARG A 88 4.05 28.32 -7.50
C ARG A 88 3.35 27.20 -6.73
N GLU A 89 3.20 27.33 -5.42
CA GLU A 89 2.57 26.30 -4.59
C GLU A 89 1.08 26.15 -4.90
N GLU A 90 0.36 27.28 -5.02
CA GLU A 90 -1.05 27.29 -5.42
C GLU A 90 -1.25 26.68 -6.81
N ARG A 91 -0.36 27.01 -7.76
CA ARG A 91 -0.35 26.43 -9.09
C ARG A 91 -0.13 24.93 -9.04
N LEU A 92 0.86 24.43 -8.30
CA LEU A 92 1.15 22.99 -8.21
C LEU A 92 -0.01 22.20 -7.57
N ASN A 93 -0.68 22.79 -6.58
CA ASN A 93 -1.74 22.14 -5.84
C ASN A 93 -3.15 22.41 -6.39
N SER A 94 -3.29 23.24 -7.43
CA SER A 94 -4.58 23.61 -7.98
C SER A 94 -5.41 22.39 -8.40
N SER A 95 -6.68 22.38 -8.04
CA SER A 95 -7.65 21.39 -8.50
C SER A 95 -8.15 21.67 -9.93
N GLY A 96 -7.74 22.79 -10.53
CA GLY A 96 -8.13 23.17 -11.89
C GLY A 96 -7.38 22.42 -12.99
N TRP A 97 -6.34 21.65 -12.66
CA TRP A 97 -5.61 20.85 -13.64
C TRP A 97 -6.45 19.69 -14.16
N VAL A 98 -6.41 19.51 -15.47
CA VAL A 98 -7.16 18.48 -16.21
C VAL A 98 -6.35 17.94 -17.38
N THR A 99 -6.70 16.73 -17.81
CA THR A 99 -6.31 16.21 -19.12
C THR A 99 -7.29 16.67 -20.18
N GLU A 100 -6.84 17.47 -21.14
CA GLU A 100 -7.53 17.69 -22.41
C GLU A 100 -6.95 16.76 -23.47
N GLY A 101 -7.76 15.86 -24.03
CA GLY A 101 -7.30 14.89 -25.02
C GLY A 101 -8.33 13.86 -25.44
N VAL A 102 -7.91 12.95 -26.33
CA VAL A 102 -8.71 11.78 -26.75
C VAL A 102 -8.69 10.69 -25.69
N ALA A 103 -7.55 10.53 -25.01
CA ALA A 103 -7.32 9.53 -23.99
C ALA A 103 -6.36 10.06 -22.91
N THR A 104 -6.40 9.44 -21.74
CA THR A 104 -5.40 9.58 -20.67
C THR A 104 -4.87 8.20 -20.27
N SER A 105 -3.65 8.14 -19.72
CA SER A 105 -3.09 6.94 -19.13
C SER A 105 -2.91 7.14 -17.63
N VAL A 106 -3.51 6.26 -16.84
CA VAL A 106 -3.29 6.14 -15.41
C VAL A 106 -2.51 4.86 -15.16
N TYR A 107 -1.41 4.95 -14.42
CA TYR A 107 -0.62 3.80 -14.01
C TYR A 107 -0.92 3.48 -12.56
N LEU A 108 -1.15 2.20 -12.28
CA LEU A 108 -1.32 1.69 -10.93
C LEU A 108 -0.13 0.81 -10.58
N THR A 109 0.43 1.02 -9.40
CA THR A 109 1.34 0.08 -8.74
C THR A 109 0.62 -0.52 -7.54
N ILE A 110 0.51 -1.84 -7.52
CA ILE A 110 -0.26 -2.57 -6.52
C ILE A 110 0.70 -3.48 -5.75
N GLU A 111 0.79 -3.25 -4.45
CA GLU A 111 1.68 -3.97 -3.55
C GLU A 111 0.88 -4.62 -2.43
N ALA A 112 1.24 -5.86 -2.07
CA ALA A 112 0.71 -6.47 -0.86
C ALA A 112 1.42 -5.88 0.37
N THR A 113 0.65 -5.48 1.37
CA THR A 113 1.14 -4.96 2.66
C THR A 113 1.34 -6.07 3.70
N VAL A 114 1.05 -7.31 3.31
CA VAL A 114 1.09 -8.51 4.15
C VAL A 114 2.11 -9.51 3.59
N GLU A 115 2.69 -10.34 4.47
CA GLU A 115 3.64 -11.40 4.09
C GLU A 115 2.94 -12.63 3.48
N ARG A 116 2.01 -12.41 2.56
CA ARG A 116 1.33 -13.45 1.80
C ARG A 116 0.82 -12.92 0.47
N ALA A 117 0.58 -13.84 -0.46
CA ALA A 117 -0.07 -13.49 -1.71
C ALA A 117 -1.48 -12.93 -1.46
N VAL A 118 -1.79 -11.82 -2.11
CA VAL A 118 -3.14 -11.26 -2.19
C VAL A 118 -3.63 -11.41 -3.62
N ILE A 119 -4.85 -11.93 -3.78
CA ILE A 119 -5.45 -12.13 -5.10
C ILE A 119 -6.23 -10.88 -5.48
N LEU A 120 -5.81 -10.23 -6.56
CA LEU A 120 -6.58 -9.18 -7.21
C LEU A 120 -7.64 -9.87 -8.06
N THR A 121 -8.91 -9.69 -7.73
CA THR A 121 -10.01 -10.43 -8.35
C THR A 121 -10.61 -9.69 -9.52
N ARG A 122 -10.56 -8.35 -9.50
CA ARG A 122 -11.18 -7.52 -10.52
C ARG A 122 -10.66 -6.08 -10.49
N LEU A 123 -10.52 -5.49 -11.67
CA LEU A 123 -10.44 -4.05 -11.91
C LEU A 123 -11.82 -3.51 -12.28
N GLU A 124 -12.22 -2.42 -11.65
CA GLU A 124 -13.46 -1.70 -11.93
C GLU A 124 -13.17 -0.22 -12.17
N VAL A 125 -13.87 0.37 -13.14
CA VAL A 125 -13.86 1.82 -13.35
C VAL A 125 -15.24 2.37 -13.07
N ARG A 126 -15.30 3.42 -12.25
CA ARG A 126 -16.54 4.13 -11.95
C ARG A 126 -16.46 5.56 -12.44
N VAL A 127 -17.47 5.95 -13.20
CA VAL A 127 -17.67 7.35 -13.58
C VAL A 127 -18.47 8.02 -12.48
N GLU A 128 -17.87 9.07 -11.90
CA GLU A 128 -18.46 9.85 -10.82
C GLU A 128 -19.37 10.96 -11.38
N SER A 129 -18.95 11.60 -12.48
CA SER A 129 -19.76 12.62 -13.14
C SER A 129 -19.49 12.68 -14.64
N ARG A 130 -20.51 13.14 -15.37
CA ARG A 130 -20.44 13.46 -16.81
C ARG A 130 -21.09 14.79 -17.04
N SER A 131 -20.42 15.64 -17.82
CA SER A 131 -20.97 16.92 -18.22
C SER A 131 -20.48 17.31 -19.61
N ARG A 132 -21.06 18.38 -20.15
CA ARG A 132 -20.48 19.05 -21.31
C ARG A 132 -19.19 19.73 -20.88
N ARG A 133 -18.28 19.96 -21.84
CA ARG A 133 -17.06 20.74 -21.60
C ARG A 133 -17.39 22.01 -20.79
N PRO A 134 -16.61 22.35 -19.75
CA PRO A 134 -16.78 23.60 -19.02
C PRO A 134 -16.77 24.81 -19.96
N PRO A 135 -17.60 25.83 -19.71
CA PRO A 135 -17.52 27.08 -20.45
C PRO A 135 -16.19 27.78 -20.19
N GLY A 136 -15.55 28.30 -21.25
CA GLY A 136 -14.25 28.97 -21.19
C GLY A 136 -13.14 28.23 -21.92
N ASN A 137 -11.98 28.88 -22.04
CA ASN A 137 -10.80 28.29 -22.65
C ASN A 137 -10.02 27.49 -21.61
N LEU A 138 -9.63 26.27 -21.97
CA LEU A 138 -8.62 25.51 -21.24
C LEU A 138 -7.24 26.12 -21.54
N VAL A 139 -6.56 26.57 -20.49
CA VAL A 139 -5.30 27.29 -20.63
C VAL A 139 -4.15 26.29 -20.59
N ALA A 140 -3.31 26.29 -21.63
CA ALA A 140 -2.04 25.57 -21.59
C ALA A 140 -1.03 26.34 -20.73
N PRO A 141 -0.24 25.66 -19.89
CA PRO A 141 0.86 26.31 -19.21
C PRO A 141 1.86 26.87 -20.24
N PRO A 142 2.50 28.02 -19.96
CA PRO A 142 3.46 28.64 -20.87
C PRO A 142 4.64 27.72 -21.23
N ASP A 143 4.96 26.75 -20.36
CA ASP A 143 6.00 25.75 -20.55
C ASP A 143 5.47 24.42 -21.13
N SER A 144 4.32 24.41 -21.82
CA SER A 144 3.78 23.23 -22.49
C SER A 144 4.60 22.86 -23.73
N GLY A 145 5.88 22.52 -23.54
CA GLY A 145 6.58 21.64 -24.45
C GLY A 145 5.86 20.28 -24.44
N ILE A 146 5.95 19.56 -25.55
CA ILE A 146 5.58 18.14 -25.59
C ILE A 146 6.41 17.48 -24.48
N TYR A 147 5.81 17.19 -23.34
CA TYR A 147 6.46 16.35 -22.33
C TYR A 147 6.69 15.03 -23.04
N ALA A 148 7.97 14.72 -23.29
CA ALA A 148 8.37 13.49 -23.95
C ALA A 148 7.64 12.34 -23.27
N THR A 149 6.93 11.53 -24.06
CA THR A 149 6.25 10.32 -23.59
C THR A 149 7.23 9.55 -22.72
N PRO A 150 7.06 9.49 -21.38
CA PRO A 150 7.81 8.51 -20.62
C PRO A 150 7.49 7.17 -21.27
N MET A 151 8.52 6.45 -21.72
CA MET A 151 8.33 5.09 -22.22
C MET A 151 7.42 4.39 -21.23
N ALA A 152 6.31 3.82 -21.73
CA ALA A 152 5.49 2.97 -20.88
C ALA A 152 6.47 1.97 -20.25
N PRO A 153 6.45 1.80 -18.91
CA PRO A 153 7.27 0.77 -18.30
C PRO A 153 6.95 -0.54 -19.01
N GLU A 154 7.97 -1.22 -19.54
CA GLU A 154 7.81 -2.34 -20.49
C GLU A 154 7.02 -3.54 -19.90
N GLU A 155 6.63 -3.47 -18.63
CA GLU A 155 6.00 -4.54 -17.85
C GLU A 155 4.55 -4.24 -17.40
N ALA A 156 3.97 -3.08 -17.76
CA ALA A 156 2.61 -2.75 -17.32
C ALA A 156 1.52 -3.48 -18.12
N ARG A 157 0.60 -4.17 -17.43
CA ARG A 157 -0.57 -4.80 -18.05
C ARG A 157 -1.58 -3.74 -18.45
N THR A 158 -1.88 -3.65 -19.73
CA THR A 158 -2.74 -2.58 -20.25
C THR A 158 -4.21 -2.99 -20.28
N PHE A 159 -5.07 -2.09 -19.80
CA PHE A 159 -6.52 -2.18 -19.86
C PHE A 159 -7.09 -0.93 -20.54
N LEU A 160 -7.89 -1.12 -21.58
CA LEU A 160 -8.60 -0.07 -22.28
C LEU A 160 -9.97 0.17 -21.64
N VAL A 161 -10.35 1.43 -21.52
CA VAL A 161 -11.63 1.82 -20.89
C VAL A 161 -12.30 2.92 -21.71
N ASP A 162 -13.48 2.63 -22.25
CA ASP A 162 -14.34 3.66 -22.82
C ASP A 162 -15.16 4.34 -21.71
N LEU A 163 -14.78 5.57 -21.38
CA LEU A 163 -15.49 6.39 -20.40
C LEU A 163 -16.83 6.93 -20.91
N GLY A 164 -17.15 6.72 -22.20
CA GLY A 164 -18.41 7.05 -22.84
C GLY A 164 -19.52 6.02 -22.56
N GLU A 165 -19.20 4.77 -22.27
CA GLU A 165 -20.17 3.72 -21.95
C GLU A 165 -20.93 4.00 -20.66
N ALA A 166 -22.23 3.73 -20.56
CA ALA A 166 -22.99 3.97 -19.32
C ALA A 166 -22.40 3.26 -18.08
N ARG A 167 -21.71 2.13 -18.28
CA ARG A 167 -20.96 1.38 -17.27
C ARG A 167 -19.62 0.95 -17.86
N PRO A 168 -18.57 1.77 -17.75
CA PRO A 168 -17.27 1.46 -18.36
C PRO A 168 -16.73 0.13 -17.86
N THR A 169 -16.40 -0.75 -18.79
CA THR A 169 -15.83 -2.06 -18.48
C THR A 169 -14.40 -2.14 -18.99
N PRO A 170 -13.39 -2.25 -18.11
CA PRO A 170 -12.00 -2.42 -18.53
C PRO A 170 -11.82 -3.67 -19.39
N GLN A 171 -11.25 -3.49 -20.57
CA GLN A 171 -10.88 -4.56 -21.50
C GLN A 171 -9.37 -4.73 -21.50
N GLN A 172 -8.87 -5.93 -21.26
CA GLN A 172 -7.44 -6.22 -21.39
C GLN A 172 -6.98 -6.04 -22.84
N ASP A 173 -5.77 -5.51 -23.01
CA ASP A 173 -5.13 -5.39 -24.33
C ASP A 173 -4.72 -6.77 -24.88
N GLU A 174 -4.38 -6.84 -26.16
CA GLU A 174 -3.99 -8.09 -26.81
C GLU A 174 -2.78 -8.72 -26.11
N GLY A 175 -2.88 -10.01 -25.78
CA GLY A 175 -1.83 -10.76 -25.08
C GLY A 175 -1.74 -10.51 -23.57
N VAL A 176 -2.52 -9.58 -23.01
CA VAL A 176 -2.62 -9.38 -21.56
C VAL A 176 -3.57 -10.44 -20.96
N PRO A 177 -3.13 -11.25 -19.97
CA PRO A 177 -4.02 -12.19 -19.30
C PRO A 177 -5.20 -11.50 -18.61
N GLY A 178 -6.36 -12.14 -18.54
CA GLY A 178 -7.48 -11.62 -17.73
C GLY A 178 -7.22 -11.78 -16.22
N PHE A 179 -8.07 -11.14 -15.40
CA PHE A 179 -8.12 -11.40 -13.96
C PHE A 179 -8.46 -12.87 -13.66
N PRO A 180 -7.97 -13.44 -12.55
CA PRO A 180 -7.31 -12.77 -11.42
C PRO A 180 -5.79 -12.61 -11.56
N TYR A 181 -5.21 -11.72 -10.74
CA TYR A 181 -3.76 -11.58 -10.55
C TYR A 181 -3.37 -11.84 -9.09
N SER A 182 -2.08 -12.06 -8.85
CA SER A 182 -1.52 -12.26 -7.52
C SER A 182 -0.43 -11.23 -7.28
N VAL A 183 -0.47 -10.56 -6.13
CA VAL A 183 0.59 -9.64 -5.68
C VAL A 183 1.21 -10.12 -4.38
N SER A 184 2.48 -9.81 -4.19
CA SER A 184 3.17 -9.96 -2.91
C SER A 184 4.06 -8.75 -2.62
N HIS A 185 4.62 -8.66 -1.43
CA HIS A 185 5.57 -7.59 -1.08
C HIS A 185 6.88 -7.66 -1.90
N LEU A 186 7.16 -8.77 -2.60
CA LEU A 186 8.32 -8.95 -3.48
C LEU A 186 7.97 -8.89 -4.97
N ASP A 187 6.67 -8.91 -5.28
CA ASP A 187 6.16 -9.05 -6.64
C ASP A 187 4.95 -8.12 -6.80
N PRO A 188 5.19 -6.81 -6.97
CA PRO A 188 4.14 -5.84 -7.23
C PRO A 188 3.56 -6.03 -8.64
N GLU A 189 2.27 -5.76 -8.79
CA GLU A 189 1.62 -5.72 -10.11
C GLU A 189 1.51 -4.27 -10.59
N ARG A 190 1.78 -4.05 -11.87
CA ARG A 190 1.65 -2.75 -12.51
C ARG A 190 0.61 -2.78 -13.61
N PHE A 191 -0.43 -1.96 -13.48
CA PHE A 191 -1.48 -1.83 -14.50
C PHE A 191 -1.39 -0.48 -15.18
N ARG A 192 -1.64 -0.45 -16.49
CA ARG A 192 -1.88 0.77 -17.25
C ARG A 192 -3.34 0.82 -17.66
N ILE A 193 -4.03 1.87 -17.26
CA ILE A 193 -5.43 2.10 -17.63
C ILE A 193 -5.43 3.18 -18.70
N LEU A 194 -5.69 2.77 -19.94
CA LEU A 194 -5.86 3.67 -21.07
C LEU A 194 -7.34 4.02 -21.18
N ALA A 195 -7.72 5.14 -20.56
CA ALA A 195 -9.09 5.62 -20.56
C ALA A 195 -9.30 6.63 -21.69
N PHE A 196 -10.37 6.46 -22.47
CA PHE A 196 -10.67 7.32 -23.62
C PHE A 196 -12.14 7.72 -23.66
N LEU A 197 -12.43 8.73 -24.47
CA LEU A 197 -13.79 9.19 -24.78
C LEU A 197 -13.89 9.32 -26.29
N ASP A 198 -14.93 8.81 -26.95
CA ASP A 198 -15.11 8.95 -28.40
C ASP A 198 -15.65 10.32 -28.83
N GLY A 199 -16.45 10.95 -27.97
CA GLY A 199 -17.11 12.22 -28.24
C GLY A 199 -16.64 13.35 -27.31
N PRO A 200 -17.05 14.60 -27.58
CA PRO A 200 -16.76 15.70 -26.66
C PRO A 200 -17.47 15.49 -25.31
N GLY A 201 -16.80 15.84 -24.23
CA GLY A 201 -17.33 15.67 -22.88
C GLY A 201 -16.32 16.01 -21.80
N ASP A 202 -16.79 16.02 -20.56
CA ASP A 202 -16.00 16.18 -19.36
C ASP A 202 -16.44 15.11 -18.36
N VAL A 203 -15.51 14.21 -18.03
CA VAL A 203 -15.79 13.01 -17.24
C VAL A 203 -14.82 12.92 -16.08
N THR A 204 -15.36 12.82 -14.87
CA THR A 204 -14.61 12.47 -13.65
C THR A 204 -14.83 11.01 -13.30
N TRP A 205 -13.77 10.32 -12.92
CA TRP A 205 -13.81 8.88 -12.73
C TRP A 205 -12.79 8.41 -11.70
N ARG A 206 -12.98 7.19 -11.19
CA ARG A 206 -12.09 6.51 -10.26
C ARG A 206 -11.90 5.06 -10.66
N VAL A 207 -10.85 4.47 -10.11
CA VAL A 207 -10.53 3.06 -10.30
C VAL A 207 -10.68 2.33 -8.97
N GLU A 208 -11.22 1.13 -9.03
CA GLU A 208 -11.43 0.25 -7.89
C GLU A 208 -10.75 -1.10 -8.15
N ILE A 209 -9.90 -1.54 -7.21
CA ILE A 209 -9.27 -2.85 -7.21
C ILE A 209 -9.94 -3.72 -6.17
N HIS A 210 -10.60 -4.77 -6.63
CA HIS A 210 -11.19 -5.78 -5.76
C HIS A 210 -10.12 -6.81 -5.40
N TRP A 211 -10.07 -7.19 -4.13
CA TRP A 211 -9.06 -8.12 -3.63
C TRP A 211 -9.69 -9.23 -2.79
N ARG A 212 -8.94 -10.32 -2.66
CA ARG A 212 -9.19 -11.39 -1.69
C ARG A 212 -7.90 -11.81 -1.01
N CYS A 213 -7.95 -11.91 0.31
CA CYS A 213 -6.84 -12.38 1.12
C CYS A 213 -7.40 -13.12 2.33
N ASN A 214 -6.93 -14.34 2.59
CA ASN A 214 -7.27 -15.09 3.81
C ASN A 214 -8.78 -15.26 4.11
N GLY A 215 -9.60 -15.40 3.07
CA GLY A 215 -11.06 -15.51 3.22
C GLY A 215 -11.80 -14.18 3.34
N GLU A 216 -11.08 -13.06 3.45
CA GLU A 216 -11.62 -11.72 3.37
C GLU A 216 -11.59 -11.21 1.93
N SER A 217 -12.46 -10.25 1.65
CA SER A 217 -12.52 -9.53 0.38
C SER A 217 -12.81 -8.07 0.62
N GLY A 218 -12.28 -7.20 -0.23
CA GLY A 218 -12.56 -5.78 -0.16
C GLY A 218 -12.25 -5.08 -1.47
N VAL A 219 -12.35 -3.75 -1.42
CA VAL A 219 -12.07 -2.86 -2.55
C VAL A 219 -11.13 -1.77 -2.07
N VAL A 220 -10.08 -1.49 -2.85
CA VAL A 220 -9.26 -0.29 -2.70
C VAL A 220 -9.53 0.63 -3.86
N VAL A 221 -9.84 1.90 -3.55
CA VAL A 221 -9.94 2.94 -4.57
C VAL A 221 -8.51 3.38 -4.88
N ALA A 222 -8.13 3.32 -6.16
CA ALA A 222 -6.93 3.96 -6.63
C ALA A 222 -7.27 5.42 -6.91
N ASP A 223 -6.87 6.31 -6.01
CA ASP A 223 -7.06 7.74 -6.15
C ASP A 223 -5.73 8.45 -6.45
N ASN A 224 -5.81 9.63 -7.06
CA ASN A 224 -4.66 10.48 -7.38
C ASN A 224 -4.44 11.46 -6.22
N GLU A 225 -3.82 10.99 -5.14
CA GLU A 225 -3.61 11.77 -3.91
C GLU A 225 -4.94 12.27 -3.31
N GLY A 226 -5.95 11.39 -3.23
CA GLY A 226 -7.30 11.74 -2.78
C GLY A 226 -8.18 12.43 -3.83
N ARG A 227 -7.73 12.54 -5.08
CA ARG A 227 -8.48 13.14 -6.19
C ARG A 227 -8.95 12.11 -7.20
N THR A 228 -10.12 12.34 -7.78
CA THR A 228 -10.61 11.59 -8.96
C THR A 228 -9.83 11.98 -10.20
N PHE A 229 -9.70 11.06 -11.15
CA PHE A 229 -9.19 11.36 -12.49
C PHE A 229 -10.22 12.17 -13.27
N ARG A 230 -9.75 12.99 -14.23
CA ARG A 230 -10.63 13.80 -15.07
C ARG A 230 -10.10 13.89 -16.50
N LEU A 231 -10.94 13.51 -17.45
CA LEU A 231 -10.67 13.63 -18.88
C LEU A 231 -11.68 14.55 -19.53
N ILE A 232 -11.18 15.56 -20.24
CA ILE A 232 -11.96 16.47 -21.07
C ILE A 232 -11.61 16.21 -22.54
N ARG A 233 -12.61 15.87 -23.34
CA ARG A 233 -12.47 15.79 -24.80
C ARG A 233 -13.21 16.95 -25.44
N THR A 234 -12.55 17.62 -26.38
CA THR A 234 -13.12 18.73 -27.14
C THR A 234 -13.24 18.37 -28.61
N LEU A 235 -14.20 18.96 -29.31
CA LEU A 235 -14.21 18.90 -30.76
C LEU A 235 -13.02 19.70 -31.31
N PRO A 236 -12.38 19.26 -32.41
CA PRO A 236 -11.44 20.11 -33.12
C PRO A 236 -12.16 21.38 -33.58
N ALA A 237 -11.48 22.53 -33.49
CA ALA A 237 -11.98 23.76 -34.06
C ALA A 237 -12.14 23.56 -35.58
N ARG A 238 -13.30 23.93 -36.13
CA ARG A 238 -13.55 23.96 -37.58
C ARG A 238 -12.94 25.21 -38.20
#